data_AF-A0A180FSM4-F1
#
_entry.id   AF-A0A180FSM4-F1
#
_cell.length_a   1.000
_cell.length_b   1.000
_cell.length_c   1.000
_cell.angle_alpha   90.00
_cell.angle_beta   90.00
_cell.angle_gamma   90.00
#
_symmetry.space_group_name_H-M   'P 1'
#
loop_
_entity.id
_entity.type
_entity.pdbx_description
1 polymer ?
#
loop_
_entity_poly.entity_id
_entity_poly.type
_entity_poly.pdbx_seq_one_letter_code
_entity_poly.pdbx_strand_id
1 'polypeptide(L)'
;MGNIVAIVGRPNVGKSTLFNRLTESRQAIVDEEAGTTRDRQYGKVDWNGREFSLIDTGGWVVNSEDVFEEEINKQVRVAIEEADVLLFVVDVMNGITDLDMAVAAILRRSKKPVIVVANKADSFERHAYAAEFYSFGLGDPFCVSAVNGSSTGDLLDKIVEIIPGNAAEDLQDDLPRIAVIGRPNAGKSSLINAFIGEDRHIVTDIAGTTRDSIYTKYDKFGLNFYLVDTAGIRKRGKVNEDLEYYSVIRSIRSIENSDVCVLMLDAERGIESQDLNIFSIVQKNRKGLVVCVNKWDLVEDKDKNVIDTYLYAIRERFAPFTDFPVLFISTVTKQRIFKVLETAKEVHDNRRKRITTAKLNEVLLPVIENTPPPAWKGKYIKIKYITQLPAGSIPSFAFFCNLPQWIKDPYKRFLENKIRENWDFSGTPINIFIREK
;
A
#
# COMPACT_ATOMS: atom_id res chain seq x y z
N MET A 1 -3.64 7.51 -11.27
CA MET A 1 -2.40 7.62 -10.49
C MET A 1 -2.77 7.53 -9.01
N GLY A 2 -1.99 6.85 -8.17
CA GLY A 2 -2.21 6.89 -6.71
C GLY A 2 -1.81 8.25 -6.14
N ASN A 3 -2.78 9.01 -5.62
CA ASN A 3 -2.54 10.33 -5.04
C ASN A 3 -1.94 10.17 -3.63
N ILE A 4 -0.79 10.79 -3.36
CA ILE A 4 -0.15 10.78 -2.05
C ILE A 4 -0.31 12.13 -1.37
N VAL A 5 -0.77 12.09 -0.12
CA VAL A 5 -0.88 13.25 0.76
C VAL A 5 0.04 13.02 1.95
N ALA A 6 0.96 13.95 2.21
CA ALA A 6 1.89 13.81 3.34
C ALA A 6 1.62 14.86 4.42
N ILE A 7 1.58 14.41 5.67
CA ILE A 7 1.44 15.24 6.86
C ILE A 7 2.84 15.61 7.35
N VAL A 8 3.14 16.91 7.35
CA VAL A 8 4.40 17.48 7.83
C VAL A 8 4.16 18.52 8.91
N GLY A 9 5.17 18.78 9.73
CA GLY A 9 5.12 19.75 10.82
C GLY A 9 5.97 19.28 11.99
N ARG A 10 6.27 20.20 12.92
CA ARG A 10 7.07 19.87 14.12
C ARG A 10 6.36 18.81 15.00
N PRO A 11 7.07 18.14 15.91
CA PRO A 11 6.44 17.21 16.85
C PRO A 11 5.36 17.84 17.73
N ASN A 12 4.44 17.00 18.23
CA ASN A 12 3.37 17.35 19.17
C ASN A 12 2.29 18.34 18.64
N VAL A 13 2.29 18.68 17.36
CA VAL A 13 1.20 19.44 16.69
C VAL A 13 -0.06 18.61 16.40
N GLY A 14 -0.01 17.28 16.65
CA GLY A 14 -1.14 16.37 16.46
C GLY A 14 -1.21 15.68 15.09
N LYS A 15 -0.07 15.50 14.41
CA LYS A 15 0.03 14.79 13.12
C LYS A 15 -0.59 13.39 13.16
N SER A 16 -0.17 12.55 14.11
CA SER A 16 -0.66 11.16 14.20
C SER A 16 -2.14 11.09 14.61
N THR A 17 -2.62 12.05 15.40
CA THR A 17 -4.05 12.19 15.71
C THR A 17 -4.86 12.52 14.46
N LEU A 18 -4.37 13.45 13.63
CA LEU A 18 -4.99 13.80 12.36
C LEU A 18 -4.96 12.61 11.40
N PHE A 19 -3.80 11.95 11.27
CA PHE A 19 -3.64 10.74 10.47
C PHE A 19 -4.70 9.69 10.79
N ASN A 20 -4.77 9.26 12.06
CA ASN A 20 -5.70 8.22 12.51
C ASN A 20 -7.16 8.60 12.28
N ARG A 21 -7.48 9.89 12.38
CA ARG A 21 -8.82 10.40 12.11
C ARG A 21 -9.16 10.33 10.63
N LEU A 22 -8.27 10.81 9.75
CA LEU A 22 -8.53 10.84 8.31
C LEU A 22 -8.56 9.43 7.71
N THR A 23 -7.80 8.49 8.26
CA THR A 23 -7.79 7.09 7.78
C THR A 23 -8.94 6.25 8.33
N GLU A 24 -9.86 6.84 9.10
CA GLU A 24 -10.96 6.17 9.80
C GLU A 24 -10.54 4.91 10.57
N SER A 25 -9.27 4.84 10.97
CA SER A 25 -8.77 3.75 11.78
C SER A 25 -9.35 3.92 13.18
N ARG A 26 -10.53 3.34 13.41
CA ARG A 26 -11.02 3.04 14.76
C ARG A 26 -9.91 2.32 15.46
N GLN A 27 -9.50 2.83 16.64
CA GLN A 27 -8.64 2.17 17.63
C GLN A 27 -8.09 0.86 17.09
N ALA A 28 -6.99 0.94 16.32
CA ALA A 28 -6.08 -0.18 16.36
C ALA A 28 -5.77 -0.31 17.83
N ILE A 29 -6.26 -1.43 18.36
CA ILE A 29 -5.80 -2.06 19.58
C ILE A 29 -4.37 -1.60 19.79
N VAL A 30 -4.16 -1.03 20.96
CA VAL A 30 -2.85 -1.01 21.58
C VAL A 30 -2.41 -2.48 21.61
N ASP A 31 -1.86 -2.98 20.50
CA ASP A 31 -0.86 -4.04 20.56
C ASP A 31 0.36 -3.31 21.11
N GLU A 32 0.32 -3.14 22.43
CA GLU A 32 1.46 -3.14 23.30
C GLU A 32 2.18 -4.50 23.14
N GLU A 33 2.68 -4.80 21.94
CA GLU A 33 4.02 -5.38 21.90
C GLU A 33 4.96 -4.24 22.27
N ALA A 34 5.14 -4.10 23.58
CA ALA A 34 6.12 -3.25 24.21
C ALA A 34 7.47 -3.46 23.51
N GLY A 35 7.90 -2.51 22.68
CA GLY A 35 9.22 -2.59 22.08
C GLY A 35 9.59 -1.57 21.00
N THR A 36 8.75 -1.29 19.99
CA THR A 36 9.25 -0.57 18.80
C THR A 36 8.14 0.02 17.92
N THR A 37 7.66 1.23 18.20
CA THR A 37 7.02 2.09 17.19
C THR A 37 8.07 3.04 16.62
N ARG A 38 8.95 2.49 15.78
CA ARG A 38 10.01 3.21 15.05
C ARG A 38 9.67 3.48 13.57
N ASP A 39 8.47 3.10 13.11
CA ASP A 39 8.07 3.17 11.70
C ASP A 39 7.04 4.29 11.41
N ARG A 40 7.18 4.95 10.25
CA ARG A 40 6.22 5.93 9.70
C ARG A 40 4.88 5.25 9.39
N GLN A 41 3.77 5.96 9.65
CA GLN A 41 2.42 5.42 9.46
C GLN A 41 1.89 5.70 8.06
N TYR A 42 1.29 4.67 7.44
CA TYR A 42 0.70 4.70 6.10
C TYR A 42 -0.74 4.23 6.15
N GLY A 43 -1.64 5.01 5.56
CA GLY A 43 -3.07 4.74 5.61
C GLY A 43 -3.76 5.19 4.33
N LYS A 44 -4.82 4.46 3.95
CA LYS A 44 -5.64 4.79 2.79
C LYS A 44 -6.84 5.60 3.27
N VAL A 45 -7.18 6.66 2.55
CA VAL A 45 -8.36 7.49 2.80
C VAL A 45 -9.28 7.38 1.59
N ASP A 46 -10.57 7.17 1.84
CA ASP A 46 -11.65 7.31 0.86
C ASP A 46 -12.54 8.47 1.32
N TRP A 47 -12.69 9.48 0.47
CA TRP A 47 -13.61 10.57 0.72
C TRP A 47 -14.44 10.85 -0.54
N ASN A 48 -15.76 10.69 -0.44
CA ASN A 48 -16.69 10.84 -1.56
C ASN A 48 -16.29 10.01 -2.81
N GLY A 49 -15.74 8.81 -2.61
CA GLY A 49 -15.29 7.92 -3.69
C GLY A 49 -13.97 8.34 -4.34
N ARG A 50 -13.30 9.38 -3.81
CA ARG A 50 -11.93 9.76 -4.19
C ARG A 50 -10.97 9.14 -3.18
N GLU A 51 -10.17 8.20 -3.65
CA GLU A 51 -9.16 7.51 -2.84
C GLU A 51 -7.80 8.21 -2.94
N PHE A 52 -7.09 8.32 -1.82
CA PHE A 52 -5.70 8.75 -1.76
C PHE A 52 -4.97 8.10 -0.57
N SER A 53 -3.65 8.09 -0.63
CA SER A 53 -2.80 7.57 0.44
C SER A 53 -2.28 8.71 1.31
N LEU A 54 -2.37 8.52 2.62
CA LEU A 54 -1.92 9.46 3.64
C LEU A 54 -0.66 8.92 4.31
N ILE A 55 0.32 9.80 4.50
CA ILE A 55 1.61 9.48 5.12
C ILE A 55 1.85 10.41 6.32
N ASP A 56 2.16 9.87 7.50
CA ASP A 56 2.66 10.65 8.64
C ASP A 56 4.20 10.59 8.68
N THR A 57 4.86 11.75 8.54
CA THR A 57 6.33 11.82 8.52
C THR A 57 6.97 11.81 9.90
N GLY A 58 6.18 11.93 10.99
CA GLY A 58 6.64 12.37 12.31
C GLY A 58 7.30 11.34 13.25
N GLY A 59 7.60 10.12 12.81
CA GLY A 59 8.00 9.01 13.70
C GLY A 59 9.42 9.05 14.28
N TRP A 60 10.23 10.06 14.01
CA TRP A 60 11.64 10.10 14.41
C TRP A 60 12.01 11.48 14.92
N VAL A 61 12.14 11.67 16.23
CA VAL A 61 13.17 12.61 16.70
C VAL A 61 13.85 12.13 17.98
N VAL A 62 15.19 12.15 17.96
CA VAL A 62 16.06 11.88 19.10
C VAL A 62 16.27 13.19 19.86
N ASN A 63 16.27 13.13 21.19
CA ASN A 63 16.33 14.29 22.09
C ASN A 63 17.66 15.06 22.00
N SER A 64 17.77 15.99 21.06
CA SER A 64 18.71 17.14 21.09
C SER A 64 18.28 18.18 20.06
N GLU A 65 18.26 19.47 20.41
CA GLU A 65 17.69 20.57 19.61
C GLU A 65 18.31 20.73 18.20
N ASP A 66 19.63 20.61 18.06
CA ASP A 66 20.31 20.77 16.75
C ASP A 66 20.05 19.59 15.78
N VAL A 67 19.98 18.37 16.31
CA VAL A 67 19.64 17.17 15.51
C VAL A 67 18.15 17.21 15.13
N PHE A 68 17.32 17.89 15.91
CA PHE A 68 15.88 17.97 15.73
C PHE A 68 15.50 18.73 14.46
N GLU A 69 16.12 19.88 14.23
CA GLU A 69 15.83 20.72 13.06
C GLU A 69 16.29 20.05 11.75
N GLU A 70 17.50 19.49 11.72
CA GLU A 70 18.03 18.83 10.53
C GLU A 70 17.17 17.63 10.11
N GLU A 71 16.73 16.82 11.08
CA GLU A 71 15.88 15.66 10.82
C GLU A 71 14.47 16.05 10.36
N ILE A 72 13.88 17.11 10.94
CA ILE A 72 12.60 17.66 10.45
C ILE A 72 12.75 18.14 9.01
N ASN A 73 13.82 18.88 8.70
CA ASN A 73 14.07 19.39 7.37
C ASN A 73 14.25 18.25 6.34
N LYS A 74 14.93 17.16 6.71
CA LYS A 74 15.03 15.94 5.89
C LYS A 74 13.65 15.31 5.65
N GLN A 75 12.83 15.16 6.68
CA GLN A 75 11.47 14.62 6.57
C GLN A 75 10.60 15.44 5.62
N VAL A 76 10.63 16.76 5.74
CA VAL A 76 9.86 17.68 4.90
C VAL A 76 10.31 17.62 3.44
N ARG A 77 11.62 17.57 3.18
CA ARG A 77 12.15 17.46 1.81
C ARG A 77 11.68 16.18 1.12
N VAL A 78 11.69 15.05 1.82
CA VAL A 78 11.23 13.80 1.23
C VAL A 78 9.72 13.83 0.98
N ALA A 79 8.94 14.40 1.91
CA ALA A 79 7.51 14.61 1.68
C ALA A 79 7.27 15.48 0.44
N ILE A 80 8.08 16.54 0.24
CA ILE A 80 8.02 17.37 -0.97
C ILE A 80 8.34 16.57 -2.22
N GLU A 81 9.29 15.63 -2.22
CA GLU A 81 9.60 14.85 -3.42
C GLU A 81 8.48 13.87 -3.79
N GLU A 82 7.84 13.27 -2.78
CA GLU A 82 6.99 12.10 -2.97
C GLU A 82 5.47 12.32 -2.78
N ALA A 83 5.03 13.42 -2.15
CA ALA A 83 3.60 13.69 -1.98
C ALA A 83 3.06 14.53 -3.13
N ASP A 84 1.82 14.34 -3.57
CA ASP A 84 1.15 15.22 -4.52
C ASP A 84 0.57 16.45 -3.82
N VAL A 85 0.20 16.32 -2.55
CA VAL A 85 -0.27 17.42 -1.68
C VAL A 85 0.40 17.33 -0.30
N LEU A 86 0.74 18.48 0.28
CA LEU A 86 1.38 18.58 1.59
C LEU A 86 0.41 19.19 2.61
N LEU A 87 0.21 18.52 3.74
CA LEU A 87 -0.53 19.05 4.89
C LEU A 87 0.48 19.56 5.91
N PHE A 88 0.63 20.87 6.02
CA PHE A 88 1.51 21.47 7.02
C PHE A 88 0.74 21.74 8.30
N VAL A 89 0.88 20.83 9.27
CA VAL A 89 0.14 20.88 10.53
C VAL A 89 0.86 21.74 11.55
N VAL A 90 0.15 22.72 12.09
CA VAL A 90 0.59 23.63 13.15
C VAL A 90 -0.40 23.59 14.32
N ASP A 91 0.02 24.11 15.47
CA ASP A 91 -0.75 24.05 16.71
C ASP A 91 -1.23 25.45 17.11
N VAL A 92 -2.55 25.68 17.06
CA VAL A 92 -3.14 26.98 17.42
C VAL A 92 -2.93 27.36 18.89
N MET A 93 -2.62 26.41 19.78
CA MET A 93 -2.42 26.68 21.20
C MET A 93 -1.02 27.22 21.51
N ASN A 94 -0.04 26.79 20.73
CA ASN A 94 1.36 27.16 20.93
C ASN A 94 1.79 28.29 19.98
N GLY A 95 1.01 28.56 18.94
CA GLY A 95 1.32 29.53 17.91
C GLY A 95 2.57 29.18 17.09
N ILE A 96 3.14 30.20 16.45
CA ILE A 96 4.31 30.05 15.57
C ILE A 96 5.58 29.80 16.39
N THR A 97 6.37 28.81 15.95
CA THR A 97 7.72 28.55 16.47
C THR A 97 8.78 28.68 15.37
N ASP A 98 10.06 28.76 15.76
CA ASP A 98 11.18 28.79 14.80
C ASP A 98 11.22 27.56 13.90
N LEU A 99 10.88 26.38 14.45
CA LEU A 99 10.76 25.15 13.69
C LEU A 99 9.64 25.24 12.64
N ASP A 100 8.50 25.84 12.98
CA ASP A 100 7.41 26.05 12.02
C ASP A 100 7.84 27.01 10.90
N MET A 101 8.59 28.06 11.23
CA MET A 101 9.14 29.00 10.26
C MET A 101 10.17 28.36 9.32
N ALA A 102 11.04 27.49 9.84
CA ALA A 102 12.01 26.73 9.05
C ALA A 102 11.29 25.79 8.06
N VAL A 103 10.30 25.04 8.53
CA VAL A 103 9.46 24.16 7.69
C VAL A 103 8.71 24.97 6.63
N ALA A 104 8.07 26.08 7.02
CA ALA A 104 7.37 26.97 6.08
C ALA A 104 8.30 27.53 5.01
N ALA A 105 9.55 27.88 5.35
CA ALA A 105 10.53 28.37 4.40
C ALA A 105 10.92 27.32 3.34
N ILE A 106 10.99 26.04 3.72
CA ILE A 106 11.22 24.93 2.79
C ILE A 106 9.99 24.72 1.91
N LEU A 107 8.80 24.67 2.52
CA LEU A 107 7.53 24.45 1.81
C LEU A 107 7.23 25.56 0.79
N ARG A 108 7.53 26.83 1.09
CA ARG A 108 7.36 27.95 0.14
C ARG A 108 8.17 27.79 -1.15
N ARG A 109 9.31 27.11 -1.09
CA ARG A 109 10.15 26.83 -2.27
C ARG A 109 9.66 25.62 -3.06
N SER A 110 8.75 24.83 -2.48
CA SER A 110 8.11 23.73 -3.18
C SER A 110 7.16 24.25 -4.26
N LYS A 111 7.09 23.53 -5.38
CA LYS A 111 6.06 23.75 -6.41
C LYS A 111 4.77 22.97 -6.12
N LYS A 112 4.74 22.20 -5.03
CA LYS A 112 3.61 21.34 -4.68
C LYS A 112 2.56 22.10 -3.90
N PRO A 113 1.26 21.78 -4.07
CA PRO A 113 0.20 22.34 -3.24
C PRO A 113 0.44 22.07 -1.76
N VAL A 114 0.32 23.11 -0.93
CA VAL A 114 0.43 23.04 0.52
C VAL A 114 -0.89 23.53 1.12
N ILE A 115 -1.44 22.77 2.07
CA ILE A 115 -2.54 23.19 2.93
C ILE A 115 -1.98 23.39 4.33
N VAL A 116 -2.06 24.62 4.85
CA VAL A 116 -1.74 24.88 6.26
C VAL A 116 -2.90 24.40 7.12
N VAL A 117 -2.65 23.47 8.03
CA VAL A 117 -3.65 22.85 8.89
C VAL A 117 -3.43 23.33 10.32
N ALA A 118 -4.27 24.27 10.77
CA ALA A 118 -4.24 24.85 12.10
C ALA A 118 -5.01 23.94 13.07
N ASN A 119 -4.29 22.99 13.68
CA ASN A 119 -4.86 21.94 14.53
C ASN A 119 -5.07 22.38 15.98
N LYS A 120 -5.89 21.64 16.73
CA LYS A 120 -6.34 21.92 18.12
C LYS A 120 -7.29 23.11 18.25
N ALA A 121 -7.93 23.49 17.14
CA ALA A 121 -9.00 24.49 17.08
C ALA A 121 -10.33 23.88 17.58
N ASP A 122 -10.39 23.51 18.86
CA ASP A 122 -11.52 22.78 19.45
C ASP A 122 -12.76 23.67 19.72
N SER A 123 -12.60 25.00 19.67
CA SER A 123 -13.67 25.98 19.89
C SER A 123 -13.58 27.13 18.89
N PHE A 124 -14.70 27.81 18.64
CA PHE A 124 -14.76 28.94 17.71
C PHE A 124 -13.78 30.07 18.07
N GLU A 125 -13.58 30.34 19.36
CA GLU A 125 -12.60 31.34 19.83
C GLU A 125 -11.18 31.01 19.36
N ARG A 126 -10.79 29.72 19.37
CA ARG A 126 -9.46 29.28 18.94
C ARG A 126 -9.24 29.40 17.44
N HIS A 127 -10.30 29.50 16.63
CA HIS A 127 -10.14 29.76 15.20
C HIS A 127 -9.49 31.13 14.95
N ALA A 128 -9.72 32.11 15.83
CA ALA A 128 -9.09 33.42 15.72
C ALA A 128 -7.55 33.36 15.87
N TYR A 129 -7.03 32.39 16.63
CA TYR A 129 -5.58 32.22 16.80
C TYR A 129 -4.89 31.76 15.52
N ALA A 130 -5.61 31.16 14.58
CA ALA A 130 -5.03 30.77 13.30
C ALA A 130 -4.57 31.96 12.44
N ALA A 131 -5.00 33.19 12.77
CA ALA A 131 -4.65 34.40 12.03
C ALA A 131 -3.13 34.66 11.96
N GLU A 132 -2.35 34.21 12.94
CA GLU A 132 -0.89 34.39 12.89
C GLU A 132 -0.24 33.58 11.75
N PHE A 133 -0.81 32.42 11.39
CA PHE A 133 -0.23 31.50 10.41
C PHE A 133 -0.30 32.00 8.96
N TYR A 134 -1.05 33.07 8.69
CA TYR A 134 -0.96 33.79 7.41
C TYR A 134 0.46 34.29 7.13
N SER A 135 1.25 34.56 8.17
CA SER A 135 2.66 34.98 8.05
C SER A 135 3.56 33.94 7.36
N PHE A 136 3.13 32.67 7.28
CA PHE A 136 3.85 31.66 6.51
C PHE A 136 3.81 31.92 5.00
N GLY A 137 2.85 32.69 4.48
CA GLY A 137 2.71 32.94 3.04
C GLY A 137 2.41 31.68 2.24
N LEU A 138 1.68 30.73 2.85
CA LEU A 138 1.31 29.42 2.27
C LEU A 138 -0.21 29.31 2.00
N GLY A 139 -0.92 30.44 2.00
CA GLY A 139 -2.38 30.50 1.85
C GLY A 139 -3.13 30.52 3.18
N ASP A 140 -4.44 30.30 3.10
CA ASP A 140 -5.34 30.42 4.25
C ASP A 140 -5.20 29.21 5.19
N PRO A 141 -5.00 29.41 6.51
CA PRO A 141 -4.90 28.31 7.46
C PRO A 141 -6.26 27.65 7.69
N PHE A 142 -6.29 26.33 7.55
CA PHE A 142 -7.46 25.51 7.71
C PHE A 142 -7.58 25.04 9.16
N CYS A 143 -8.49 25.65 9.92
CA CYS A 143 -8.72 25.28 11.32
C CYS A 143 -9.34 23.89 11.43
N VAL A 144 -8.73 23.01 12.22
CA VAL A 144 -9.27 21.68 12.49
C VAL A 144 -9.11 21.29 13.95
N SER A 145 -9.96 20.37 14.41
CA SER A 145 -9.72 19.62 15.63
C SER A 145 -9.54 18.15 15.28
N ALA A 146 -8.30 17.67 15.25
CA ALA A 146 -8.03 16.25 15.01
C ALA A 146 -8.56 15.35 16.14
N VAL A 147 -8.73 15.86 17.37
CA VAL A 147 -9.26 15.08 18.49
C VAL A 147 -10.78 14.94 18.39
N ASN A 148 -11.48 16.04 18.10
CA ASN A 148 -12.95 16.04 18.10
C ASN A 148 -13.56 15.78 16.73
N GLY A 149 -12.82 16.04 15.65
CA GLY A 149 -13.26 15.90 14.26
C GLY A 149 -13.87 17.14 13.64
N SER A 150 -13.85 18.26 14.35
CA SER A 150 -14.34 19.52 13.79
C SER A 150 -13.55 19.89 12.53
N SER A 151 -14.27 20.23 11.47
CA SER A 151 -13.75 20.70 10.17
C SER A 151 -12.82 19.72 9.44
N THR A 152 -12.70 18.46 9.87
CA THR A 152 -11.89 17.47 9.15
C THR A 152 -12.54 17.01 7.84
N GLY A 153 -13.87 17.08 7.74
CA GLY A 153 -14.59 16.86 6.49
C GLY A 153 -14.29 17.95 5.46
N ASP A 154 -14.34 19.22 5.86
CA ASP A 154 -14.01 20.35 4.98
C ASP A 154 -12.54 20.31 4.53
N LEU A 155 -11.63 19.84 5.41
CA LEU A 155 -10.23 19.58 5.04
C LEU A 155 -10.14 18.48 3.97
N LEU A 156 -10.90 17.40 4.10
CA LEU A 156 -10.95 16.32 3.11
C LEU A 156 -11.53 16.81 1.78
N ASP A 157 -12.58 17.63 1.80
CA ASP A 157 -13.11 18.27 0.60
C ASP A 157 -12.02 19.10 -0.10
N LYS A 158 -11.24 19.87 0.66
CA LYS A 158 -10.15 20.67 0.10
C LYS A 158 -9.02 19.82 -0.48
N ILE A 159 -8.63 18.75 0.20
CA ILE A 159 -7.62 17.79 -0.29
C ILE A 159 -8.09 17.20 -1.61
N VAL A 160 -9.34 16.71 -1.63
CA VAL A 160 -9.94 16.09 -2.80
C VAL A 160 -10.03 17.07 -3.96
N GLU A 161 -10.34 18.35 -3.73
CA GLU A 161 -10.34 19.40 -4.77
C GLU A 161 -8.97 19.57 -5.44
N ILE A 162 -7.89 19.48 -4.67
CA ILE A 162 -6.51 19.76 -5.12
C ILE A 162 -5.84 18.54 -5.76
N ILE A 163 -6.05 17.33 -5.22
CA ILE A 163 -5.42 16.14 -5.77
C ILE A 163 -5.82 15.97 -7.24
N PRO A 164 -4.88 15.61 -8.13
CA PRO A 164 -5.21 15.29 -9.52
C PRO A 164 -6.38 14.31 -9.54
N GLY A 165 -7.40 14.60 -10.36
CA GLY A 165 -8.50 13.67 -10.58
C GLY A 165 -7.95 12.30 -10.96
N ASN A 166 -8.73 11.24 -10.74
CA ASN A 166 -8.42 9.88 -11.21
C ASN A 166 -8.39 9.86 -12.75
N ALA A 167 -7.40 10.47 -13.37
CA ALA A 167 -6.86 9.98 -14.61
C ALA A 167 -6.25 8.63 -14.23
N ALA A 168 -7.07 7.59 -14.32
CA ALA A 168 -6.57 6.43 -15.01
C ALA A 168 -5.99 6.99 -16.31
N GLU A 169 -4.66 7.07 -16.39
CA GLU A 169 -4.09 7.02 -17.73
C GLU A 169 -4.66 5.73 -18.30
N ASP A 170 -5.62 5.87 -19.22
CA ASP A 170 -6.12 4.77 -20.02
C ASP A 170 -4.92 4.28 -20.82
N LEU A 171 -4.07 3.48 -20.18
CA LEU A 171 -3.18 2.58 -20.87
C LEU A 171 -4.11 1.78 -21.77
N GLN A 172 -4.05 2.06 -23.07
CA GLN A 172 -4.98 1.56 -24.09
C GLN A 172 -4.97 0.02 -24.18
N ASP A 173 -4.05 -0.64 -23.49
CA ASP A 173 -3.86 -2.07 -23.45
C ASP A 173 -4.07 -2.65 -22.03
N ASP A 174 -4.90 -3.70 -21.94
CA ASP A 174 -5.28 -4.39 -20.70
C ASP A 174 -4.16 -5.32 -20.16
N LEU A 175 -2.92 -4.86 -20.28
CA LEU A 175 -1.72 -5.60 -19.92
C LEU A 175 -1.49 -5.62 -18.41
N PRO A 176 -0.92 -6.73 -17.87
CA PRO A 176 -0.55 -6.80 -16.47
C PRO A 176 0.40 -5.67 -16.07
N ARG A 177 0.17 -5.04 -14.92
CA ARG A 177 1.13 -4.11 -14.29
C ARG A 177 1.83 -4.81 -13.13
N ILE A 178 3.14 -4.95 -13.22
CA ILE A 178 3.97 -5.69 -12.26
C ILE A 178 4.92 -4.72 -11.57
N ALA A 179 4.89 -4.69 -10.23
CA ALA A 179 5.83 -3.94 -9.41
C ALA A 179 6.82 -4.89 -8.72
N VAL A 180 8.11 -4.56 -8.71
CA VAL A 180 9.12 -5.28 -7.89
C VAL A 180 9.40 -4.46 -6.64
N ILE A 181 9.08 -5.01 -5.48
CA ILE A 181 9.11 -4.33 -4.19
C ILE A 181 9.92 -5.13 -3.17
N GLY A 182 10.20 -4.52 -2.02
CA GLY A 182 11.00 -5.12 -0.95
C GLY A 182 11.95 -4.12 -0.31
N ARG A 183 12.62 -4.54 0.76
CA ARG A 183 13.61 -3.73 1.49
C ARG A 183 14.79 -3.31 0.62
N PRO A 184 15.49 -2.18 0.92
CA PRO A 184 16.77 -1.86 0.31
C PRO A 184 17.73 -3.05 0.24
N ASN A 185 18.51 -3.14 -0.83
CA ASN A 185 19.51 -4.21 -1.05
C ASN A 185 18.97 -5.65 -1.17
N ALA A 186 17.65 -5.89 -1.13
CA ALA A 186 17.06 -7.20 -1.44
C ALA A 186 17.25 -7.67 -2.90
N GLY A 187 17.86 -6.84 -3.75
CA GLY A 187 18.17 -7.13 -5.16
C GLY A 187 17.09 -6.76 -6.17
N LYS A 188 16.18 -5.84 -5.81
CA LYS A 188 15.13 -5.31 -6.71
C LYS A 188 15.71 -4.73 -8.01
N SER A 189 16.68 -3.81 -7.88
CA SER A 189 17.33 -3.17 -9.02
C SER A 189 18.10 -4.17 -9.87
N SER A 190 18.76 -5.15 -9.24
CA SER A 190 19.45 -6.23 -9.93
C SER A 190 18.48 -7.09 -10.74
N LEU A 191 17.31 -7.42 -10.19
CA LEU A 191 16.26 -8.17 -10.89
C LEU A 191 15.72 -7.39 -12.09
N ILE A 192 15.37 -6.12 -11.89
CA ILE A 192 14.87 -5.25 -12.96
C ILE A 192 15.93 -5.05 -14.05
N ASN A 193 17.19 -4.83 -13.67
CA ASN A 193 18.29 -4.73 -14.63
C ASN A 193 18.58 -6.05 -15.34
N ALA A 194 18.39 -7.19 -14.69
CA ALA A 194 18.50 -8.49 -15.36
C ALA A 194 17.42 -8.65 -16.44
N PHE A 195 16.22 -8.11 -16.22
CA PHE A 195 15.16 -8.08 -17.23
C PHE A 195 15.40 -7.07 -18.35
N ILE A 196 15.95 -5.89 -18.03
CA ILE A 196 16.23 -4.82 -19.00
C ILE A 196 17.52 -5.07 -19.80
N GLY A 197 18.52 -5.67 -19.17
CA GLY A 197 19.89 -5.82 -19.68
C GLY A 197 20.09 -6.98 -20.65
N GLU A 198 19.08 -7.81 -20.89
CA GLU A 198 19.10 -8.77 -22.00
C GLU A 198 18.74 -8.08 -23.32
N ASP A 199 19.78 -7.51 -23.93
CA ASP A 199 19.82 -6.90 -25.26
C ASP A 199 18.65 -5.96 -25.57
N ARG A 200 18.87 -4.70 -25.16
CA ARG A 200 18.33 -3.43 -25.67
C ARG A 200 17.03 -3.53 -26.48
N HIS A 201 15.88 -3.72 -25.86
CA HIS A 201 14.59 -3.37 -26.49
C HIS A 201 13.57 -3.01 -25.40
N ILE A 202 13.73 -1.80 -24.87
CA ILE A 202 12.63 -1.05 -24.29
C ILE A 202 12.04 -0.26 -25.46
N VAL A 203 10.77 -0.49 -25.83
CA VAL A 203 10.04 0.51 -26.61
C VAL A 203 9.71 1.62 -25.62
N THR A 204 10.44 2.74 -25.70
CA THR A 204 10.15 3.91 -24.87
C THR A 204 9.31 4.89 -25.65
N ASP A 205 8.31 5.44 -24.96
CA ASP A 205 7.42 6.53 -25.32
C ASP A 205 6.26 6.14 -26.25
N ILE A 206 5.13 5.79 -25.62
CA ILE A 206 3.82 5.94 -26.27
C ILE A 206 3.55 7.46 -26.29
N ALA A 207 3.46 8.04 -27.48
CA ALA A 207 3.17 9.46 -27.64
C ALA A 207 1.84 9.82 -26.94
N GLY A 208 1.91 10.71 -25.94
CA GLY A 208 0.75 11.15 -25.14
C GLY A 208 0.91 11.02 -23.62
N THR A 209 1.89 10.25 -23.13
CA THR A 209 2.16 10.13 -21.68
C THR A 209 3.11 11.23 -21.19
N THR A 210 2.65 12.48 -21.13
CA THR A 210 3.43 13.57 -20.57
C THR A 210 3.19 13.73 -19.06
N ARG A 211 4.05 13.13 -18.24
CA ARG A 211 4.90 13.93 -17.33
C ARG A 211 6.04 13.21 -16.63
N ASP A 212 5.99 11.89 -16.41
CA ASP A 212 7.14 11.10 -15.93
C ASP A 212 6.83 9.61 -16.17
N SER A 213 7.62 8.91 -16.99
CA SER A 213 7.35 7.54 -17.42
C SER A 213 7.47 6.53 -16.25
N ILE A 214 6.40 6.35 -15.49
CA ILE A 214 6.32 5.35 -14.39
C ILE A 214 6.38 3.93 -14.97
N TYR A 215 5.82 3.72 -16.16
CA TYR A 215 5.69 2.41 -16.78
C TYR A 215 6.80 2.14 -17.81
N THR A 216 7.39 0.95 -17.73
CA THR A 216 8.21 0.39 -18.82
C THR A 216 7.49 -0.83 -19.39
N LYS A 217 7.17 -0.80 -20.68
CA LYS A 217 6.60 -1.96 -21.37
C LYS A 217 7.68 -3.02 -21.62
N TYR A 218 7.36 -4.27 -21.35
CA TYR A 218 8.17 -5.45 -21.62
C TYR A 218 7.38 -6.39 -22.55
N ASP A 219 7.98 -6.82 -23.66
CA ASP A 219 7.32 -7.59 -24.73
C ASP A 219 8.15 -8.78 -25.27
N LYS A 220 8.98 -9.41 -24.42
CA LYS A 220 9.83 -10.57 -24.79
C LYS A 220 9.37 -11.89 -24.18
N PHE A 221 9.87 -13.00 -24.74
CA PHE A 221 9.63 -14.38 -24.29
C PHE A 221 8.15 -14.77 -24.18
N GLY A 222 7.29 -14.18 -25.03
CA GLY A 222 5.84 -14.40 -25.00
C GLY A 222 5.13 -13.75 -23.80
N LEU A 223 5.84 -12.88 -23.06
CA LEU A 223 5.31 -12.11 -21.95
C LEU A 223 5.16 -10.65 -22.37
N ASN A 224 3.99 -10.07 -22.12
CA ASN A 224 3.68 -8.68 -22.42
C ASN A 224 3.08 -8.04 -21.18
N PHE A 225 3.76 -7.06 -20.58
CA PHE A 225 3.34 -6.41 -19.33
C PHE A 225 4.04 -5.07 -19.13
N TYR A 226 3.56 -4.29 -18.17
CA TYR A 226 4.18 -3.07 -17.70
C TYR A 226 4.94 -3.30 -16.39
N LEU A 227 6.22 -2.93 -16.35
CA LEU A 227 6.97 -2.74 -15.12
C LEU A 227 6.69 -1.36 -14.54
N VAL A 228 6.19 -1.34 -13.31
CA VAL A 228 5.88 -0.11 -12.57
C VAL A 228 7.14 0.41 -11.86
N ASP A 229 7.34 1.73 -11.90
CA ASP A 229 8.39 2.50 -11.22
C ASP A 229 9.83 2.13 -11.60
N THR A 230 10.09 2.13 -12.91
CA THR A 230 11.44 1.91 -13.47
C THR A 230 12.26 3.20 -13.60
N ALA A 231 11.64 4.37 -13.40
CA ALA A 231 12.31 5.67 -13.51
C ALA A 231 13.43 5.86 -12.46
N GLY A 232 13.27 5.28 -11.26
CA GLY A 232 14.28 5.27 -10.21
C GLY A 232 15.54 4.45 -10.56
N ILE A 233 15.42 3.49 -11.48
CA ILE A 233 16.51 2.61 -11.90
C ILE A 233 17.21 3.16 -13.14
N ARG A 234 16.47 3.76 -14.08
CA ARG A 234 17.04 4.38 -15.28
C ARG A 234 17.93 5.59 -14.99
N LYS A 235 17.67 6.35 -13.91
CA LYS A 235 18.46 7.54 -13.54
C LYS A 235 19.75 7.24 -12.76
N ARG A 236 20.11 5.99 -12.46
CA ARG A 236 21.23 5.68 -11.55
C ARG A 236 22.47 5.13 -12.21
N GLY A 237 23.34 6.06 -12.59
CA GLY A 237 24.77 5.84 -12.73
C GLY A 237 25.62 6.31 -11.54
N LYS A 238 25.11 7.10 -10.56
CA LYS A 238 25.97 7.74 -9.53
C LYS A 238 25.22 8.50 -8.41
N VAL A 239 24.35 7.85 -7.63
CA VAL A 239 23.80 8.48 -6.41
C VAL A 239 23.78 7.45 -5.29
N ASN A 240 24.57 7.67 -4.24
CA ASN A 240 24.45 6.96 -2.96
C ASN A 240 23.06 7.27 -2.41
N GLU A 241 22.17 6.28 -2.39
CA GLU A 241 20.89 6.38 -1.71
C GLU A 241 21.10 6.27 -0.20
N ASP A 242 21.50 7.38 0.43
CA ASP A 242 21.65 7.46 1.88
C ASP A 242 20.31 7.59 2.64
N LEU A 243 19.20 7.03 2.13
CA LEU A 243 17.94 6.98 2.89
C LEU A 243 17.04 5.81 2.47
N GLU A 244 16.94 4.82 3.36
CA GLU A 244 15.99 3.67 3.28
C GLU A 244 14.53 4.11 3.05
N TYR A 245 14.21 5.36 3.43
CA TYR A 245 12.90 5.96 3.30
C TYR A 245 12.41 6.11 1.85
N TYR A 246 13.27 6.58 0.94
CA TYR A 246 12.88 6.76 -0.46
C TYR A 246 12.45 5.42 -1.09
N SER A 247 13.06 4.32 -0.66
CA SER A 247 12.68 2.98 -1.13
C SER A 247 11.27 2.57 -0.69
N VAL A 248 10.75 3.06 0.45
CA VAL A 248 9.43 2.67 0.97
C VAL A 248 8.32 3.43 0.27
N ILE A 249 8.42 4.76 0.12
CA ILE A 249 7.36 5.54 -0.55
C ILE A 249 7.25 5.17 -2.03
N ARG A 250 8.39 4.97 -2.70
CA ARG A 250 8.40 4.44 -4.07
C ARG A 250 7.74 3.06 -4.17
N SER A 251 8.00 2.18 -3.19
CA SER A 251 7.30 0.89 -3.12
C SER A 251 5.78 1.07 -2.99
N ILE A 252 5.30 2.04 -2.20
CA ILE A 252 3.87 2.33 -2.07
C ILE A 252 3.26 2.78 -3.40
N ARG A 253 3.88 3.76 -4.07
CA ARG A 253 3.46 4.20 -5.41
C ARG A 253 3.44 3.05 -6.40
N SER A 254 4.46 2.20 -6.36
CA SER A 254 4.55 1.01 -7.21
C SER A 254 3.42 0.02 -6.93
N ILE A 255 3.12 -0.24 -5.66
CA ILE A 255 2.03 -1.13 -5.22
C ILE A 255 0.69 -0.60 -5.72
N GLU A 256 0.38 0.67 -5.47
CA GLU A 256 -0.89 1.29 -5.86
C GLU A 256 -1.15 1.22 -7.37
N ASN A 257 -0.12 1.44 -8.17
CA ASN A 257 -0.21 1.48 -9.63
C ASN A 257 0.05 0.12 -10.31
N SER A 258 0.20 -0.97 -9.54
CA SER A 258 0.38 -2.34 -10.06
C SER A 258 -0.88 -3.21 -9.89
N ASP A 259 -0.94 -4.33 -10.60
CA ASP A 259 -1.91 -5.40 -10.39
C ASP A 259 -1.30 -6.54 -9.56
N VAL A 260 -0.02 -6.83 -9.79
CA VAL A 260 0.76 -7.87 -9.10
C VAL A 260 2.07 -7.27 -8.57
N CYS A 261 2.38 -7.60 -7.32
CA CYS A 261 3.60 -7.22 -6.62
C CYS A 261 4.51 -8.43 -6.47
N VAL A 262 5.76 -8.29 -6.89
CA VAL A 262 6.85 -9.24 -6.64
C VAL A 262 7.63 -8.74 -5.42
N LEU A 263 7.40 -9.35 -4.27
CA LEU A 263 8.09 -9.03 -3.03
C LEU A 263 9.42 -9.78 -2.93
N MET A 264 10.52 -9.04 -2.97
CA MET A 264 11.88 -9.55 -2.85
C MET A 264 12.29 -9.62 -1.38
N LEU A 265 12.63 -10.83 -0.94
CA LEU A 265 13.23 -11.13 0.36
C LEU A 265 14.70 -11.50 0.18
N ASP A 266 15.52 -11.20 1.17
CA ASP A 266 16.94 -11.54 1.20
C ASP A 266 17.12 -12.87 1.96
N ALA A 267 17.64 -13.90 1.30
CA ALA A 267 17.85 -15.21 1.92
C ALA A 267 18.77 -15.16 3.15
N GLU A 268 19.82 -14.33 3.13
CA GLU A 268 20.80 -14.28 4.23
C GLU A 268 20.25 -13.57 5.46
N ARG A 269 19.41 -12.56 5.25
CA ARG A 269 18.87 -11.71 6.32
C ARG A 269 17.52 -12.19 6.85
N GLY A 270 16.83 -13.04 6.11
CA GLY A 270 15.48 -13.46 6.44
C GLY A 270 14.46 -12.32 6.37
N ILE A 271 13.37 -12.47 7.12
CA ILE A 271 12.21 -11.57 7.11
C ILE A 271 12.34 -10.54 8.24
N GLU A 272 12.37 -9.26 7.90
CA GLU A 272 12.44 -8.16 8.86
C GLU A 272 11.13 -7.35 8.92
N SER A 273 11.03 -6.43 9.88
CA SER A 273 9.85 -5.56 10.07
C SER A 273 9.46 -4.79 8.80
N GLN A 274 10.45 -4.31 8.04
CA GLN A 274 10.18 -3.58 6.80
C GLN A 274 9.55 -4.46 5.72
N ASP A 275 9.92 -5.74 5.65
CA ASP A 275 9.32 -6.69 4.71
C ASP A 275 7.84 -6.93 5.06
N LEU A 276 7.53 -7.02 6.35
CA LEU A 276 6.16 -7.12 6.87
C LEU A 276 5.34 -5.85 6.61
N ASN A 277 5.94 -4.67 6.77
CA ASN A 277 5.29 -3.40 6.46
C ASN A 277 4.94 -3.30 4.96
N ILE A 278 5.88 -3.64 4.08
CA ILE A 278 5.63 -3.66 2.62
C ILE A 278 4.54 -4.68 2.28
N PHE A 279 4.60 -5.89 2.84
CA PHE A 279 3.57 -6.90 2.68
C PHE A 279 2.18 -6.42 3.14
N SER A 280 2.09 -5.74 4.29
CA SER A 280 0.84 -5.17 4.80
C SER A 280 0.24 -4.15 3.80
N ILE A 281 1.09 -3.33 3.17
CA ILE A 281 0.66 -2.37 2.15
C ILE A 281 0.11 -3.09 0.90
N VAL A 282 0.75 -4.17 0.46
CA VAL A 282 0.26 -5.02 -0.65
C VAL A 282 -1.13 -5.58 -0.34
N GLN A 283 -1.33 -6.10 0.87
CA GLN A 283 -2.61 -6.65 1.32
C GLN A 283 -3.71 -5.59 1.40
N LYS A 284 -3.42 -4.44 2.03
CA LYS A 284 -4.36 -3.31 2.14
C LYS A 284 -4.80 -2.81 0.76
N ASN A 285 -3.88 -2.79 -0.20
CA ASN A 285 -4.15 -2.44 -1.59
C ASN A 285 -4.71 -3.60 -2.44
N ARG A 286 -4.89 -4.78 -1.83
CA ARG A 286 -5.48 -5.97 -2.45
C ARG A 286 -4.77 -6.36 -3.75
N LYS A 287 -3.44 -6.26 -3.80
CA LYS A 287 -2.65 -6.58 -4.99
C LYS A 287 -2.34 -8.08 -5.05
N GLY A 288 -2.09 -8.60 -6.24
CA GLY A 288 -1.55 -9.95 -6.38
C GLY A 288 -0.15 -9.99 -5.77
N LEU A 289 0.27 -11.14 -5.26
CA LEU A 289 1.56 -11.29 -4.58
C LEU A 289 2.31 -12.50 -5.11
N VAL A 290 3.58 -12.28 -5.45
CA VAL A 290 4.60 -13.31 -5.64
C VAL A 290 5.74 -12.99 -4.68
N VAL A 291 6.17 -13.96 -3.87
CA VAL A 291 7.31 -13.78 -2.98
C VAL A 291 8.54 -14.40 -3.61
N CYS A 292 9.64 -13.65 -3.67
CA CYS A 292 10.91 -14.09 -4.22
C CYS A 292 11.99 -14.04 -3.15
N VAL A 293 12.51 -15.19 -2.76
CA VAL A 293 13.68 -15.30 -1.87
C VAL A 293 14.93 -15.23 -2.74
N ASN A 294 15.54 -14.04 -2.78
CA ASN A 294 16.72 -13.74 -3.60
C ASN A 294 18.02 -14.05 -2.84
N LYS A 295 19.14 -14.05 -3.57
CA LYS A 295 20.47 -14.48 -3.10
C LYS A 295 20.53 -15.95 -2.69
N TRP A 296 19.66 -16.78 -3.29
CA TRP A 296 19.65 -18.22 -3.04
C TRP A 296 20.95 -18.93 -3.48
N ASP A 297 21.80 -18.26 -4.27
CA ASP A 297 23.14 -18.71 -4.59
C ASP A 297 24.06 -18.76 -3.36
N LEU A 298 23.86 -17.90 -2.36
CA LEU A 298 24.70 -17.80 -1.16
C LEU A 298 24.33 -18.80 -0.07
N VAL A 299 23.16 -19.44 -0.17
CA VAL A 299 22.75 -20.49 0.78
C VAL A 299 23.52 -21.77 0.44
N GLU A 300 24.34 -22.25 1.37
CA GLU A 300 25.20 -23.43 1.16
C GLU A 300 24.39 -24.73 1.06
N ASP A 301 23.48 -24.95 2.02
CA ASP A 301 22.61 -26.13 2.07
C ASP A 301 21.25 -25.82 1.41
N LYS A 302 20.96 -26.52 0.31
CA LYS A 302 19.74 -26.36 -0.49
C LYS A 302 18.83 -27.58 -0.39
N ASP A 303 19.00 -28.37 0.67
CA ASP A 303 18.16 -29.52 0.92
C ASP A 303 16.69 -29.14 1.12
N LYS A 304 15.82 -30.12 0.90
CA LYS A 304 14.38 -29.94 1.01
C LYS A 304 13.96 -29.42 2.39
N ASN A 305 14.61 -29.87 3.45
CA ASN A 305 14.33 -29.43 4.82
C ASN A 305 14.60 -27.93 4.99
N VAL A 306 15.68 -27.41 4.38
CA VAL A 306 16.01 -25.97 4.44
C VAL A 306 14.94 -25.18 3.70
N ILE A 307 14.58 -25.61 2.48
CA ILE A 307 13.51 -24.98 1.69
C ILE A 307 12.19 -24.96 2.46
N ASP A 308 11.79 -26.08 3.04
CA ASP A 308 10.55 -26.20 3.82
C ASP A 308 10.57 -25.29 5.06
N THR A 309 11.74 -25.12 5.69
CA THR A 309 11.93 -24.19 6.82
C THR A 309 11.71 -22.73 6.41
N TYR A 310 12.28 -22.29 5.27
CA TYR A 310 12.01 -20.95 4.74
C TYR A 310 10.53 -20.75 4.40
N LEU A 311 9.91 -21.73 3.73
CA LEU A 311 8.50 -21.66 3.36
C LEU A 311 7.60 -21.55 4.60
N TYR A 312 7.89 -22.32 5.65
CA TYR A 312 7.16 -22.25 6.90
C TYR A 312 7.29 -20.86 7.55
N ALA A 313 8.52 -20.35 7.70
CA ALA A 313 8.77 -19.05 8.32
C ALA A 313 8.09 -17.91 7.55
N ILE A 314 8.13 -17.92 6.21
CA ILE A 314 7.45 -16.95 5.36
C ILE A 314 5.94 -16.99 5.58
N ARG A 315 5.34 -18.19 5.54
CA ARG A 315 3.89 -18.35 5.68
C ARG A 315 3.41 -18.00 7.09
N GLU A 316 4.18 -18.34 8.12
CA GLU A 316 3.87 -17.99 9.50
C GLU A 316 3.84 -16.47 9.68
N ARG A 317 4.90 -15.77 9.23
CA ARG A 317 5.03 -14.32 9.35
C ARG A 317 4.03 -13.53 8.50
N PHE A 318 3.60 -14.09 7.36
CA PHE A 318 2.68 -13.43 6.43
C PHE A 318 1.22 -13.84 6.66
N ALA A 319 0.95 -14.68 7.67
CA ALA A 319 -0.41 -15.00 8.07
C ALA A 319 -1.24 -13.73 8.34
N PRO A 320 -2.53 -13.72 8.01
CA PRO A 320 -3.35 -14.87 7.60
C PRO A 320 -3.33 -15.19 6.09
N PHE A 321 -2.75 -14.35 5.25
CA PHE A 321 -2.71 -14.60 3.80
C PHE A 321 -1.46 -15.41 3.48
N THR A 322 -1.61 -16.70 3.18
CA THR A 322 -0.48 -17.61 2.94
C THR A 322 -0.53 -18.28 1.58
N ASP A 323 -1.61 -18.06 0.82
CA ASP A 323 -1.82 -18.59 -0.51
C ASP A 323 -1.19 -17.67 -1.57
N PHE A 324 0.13 -17.71 -1.63
CA PHE A 324 0.93 -17.04 -2.66
C PHE A 324 2.11 -17.92 -3.08
N PRO A 325 2.55 -17.82 -4.35
CA PRO A 325 3.75 -18.50 -4.81
C PRO A 325 5.01 -17.92 -4.17
N VAL A 326 5.92 -18.81 -3.77
CA VAL A 326 7.26 -18.48 -3.26
C VAL A 326 8.30 -19.07 -4.20
N LEU A 327 9.20 -18.22 -4.72
CA LEU A 327 10.27 -18.62 -5.62
C LEU A 327 11.62 -18.33 -4.99
N PHE A 328 12.52 -19.32 -5.01
CA PHE A 328 13.92 -19.14 -4.63
C PHE A 328 14.73 -18.81 -5.88
N ILE A 329 15.33 -17.63 -5.92
CA ILE A 329 15.98 -17.06 -7.10
C ILE A 329 17.36 -16.50 -6.77
N SER A 330 18.15 -16.28 -7.82
CA SER A 330 19.38 -15.51 -7.72
C SER A 330 19.49 -14.56 -8.90
N THR A 331 19.40 -13.26 -8.59
CA THR A 331 19.57 -12.19 -9.59
C THR A 331 20.98 -12.14 -10.17
N VAL A 332 22.01 -12.47 -9.37
CA VAL A 332 23.42 -12.44 -9.78
C VAL A 332 23.74 -13.56 -10.77
N THR A 333 23.31 -14.78 -10.46
CA THR A 333 23.52 -15.94 -11.33
C THR A 333 22.42 -16.10 -12.39
N LYS A 334 21.46 -15.17 -12.43
CA LYS A 334 20.23 -15.24 -13.26
C LYS A 334 19.41 -16.53 -13.05
N GLN A 335 19.55 -17.19 -11.92
CA GLN A 335 18.79 -18.41 -11.61
C GLN A 335 17.31 -18.08 -11.42
N ARG A 336 16.44 -18.72 -12.24
CA ARG A 336 14.97 -18.67 -12.15
C ARG A 336 14.34 -17.28 -12.27
N ILE A 337 15.06 -16.29 -12.78
CA ILE A 337 14.53 -14.92 -12.94
C ILE A 337 13.34 -14.87 -13.91
N PHE A 338 13.34 -15.66 -14.99
CA PHE A 338 12.21 -15.74 -15.93
C PHE A 338 10.96 -16.34 -15.29
N LYS A 339 11.14 -17.33 -14.40
CA LYS A 339 10.03 -17.98 -13.71
C LYS A 339 9.24 -16.98 -12.85
N VAL A 340 9.90 -15.96 -12.34
CA VAL A 340 9.25 -14.86 -11.60
C VAL A 340 8.19 -14.16 -12.46
N LEU A 341 8.52 -13.85 -13.72
CA LEU A 341 7.61 -13.16 -14.63
C LEU A 341 6.45 -14.05 -15.08
N GLU A 342 6.73 -15.32 -15.38
CA GLU A 342 5.70 -16.31 -15.67
C GLU A 342 4.71 -16.43 -14.52
N THR A 343 5.21 -16.60 -13.29
CA THR A 343 4.38 -16.73 -12.10
C THR A 343 3.63 -15.44 -11.77
N ALA A 344 4.21 -14.26 -12.00
CA ALA A 344 3.49 -13.01 -11.85
C ALA A 344 2.33 -12.87 -12.85
N LYS A 345 2.51 -13.35 -14.09
CA LYS A 345 1.44 -13.45 -15.08
C LYS A 345 0.37 -14.45 -14.67
N GLU A 346 0.75 -15.64 -14.20
CA GLU A 346 -0.20 -16.64 -13.67
C GLU A 346 -1.05 -16.07 -12.53
N VAL A 347 -0.44 -15.33 -11.59
CA VAL A 347 -1.16 -14.64 -10.50
C VAL A 347 -2.13 -13.58 -11.05
N HIS A 348 -1.72 -12.85 -12.08
CA HIS A 348 -2.59 -11.87 -12.75
C HIS A 348 -3.79 -12.54 -13.44
N ASP A 349 -3.58 -13.68 -14.10
CA ASP A 349 -4.64 -14.44 -14.77
C ASP A 349 -5.60 -15.04 -13.73
N ASN A 350 -5.07 -15.56 -12.61
CA ASN A 350 -5.85 -16.03 -11.46
C ASN A 350 -6.74 -14.92 -10.90
N ARG A 351 -6.24 -13.69 -10.84
CA ARG A 351 -7.02 -12.51 -10.41
C ARG A 351 -8.19 -12.17 -11.32
N ARG A 352 -8.09 -12.48 -12.62
CA ARG A 352 -9.15 -12.23 -13.61
C ARG A 352 -10.12 -13.39 -13.79
N LYS A 353 -9.84 -14.53 -13.17
CA LYS A 353 -10.61 -15.77 -13.31
C LYS A 353 -12.09 -15.53 -12.99
N ARG A 354 -12.95 -15.94 -13.93
CA ARG A 354 -14.40 -15.87 -13.80
C ARG A 354 -15.00 -17.26 -13.64
N ILE A 355 -15.87 -17.40 -12.65
CA ILE A 355 -16.60 -18.63 -12.37
C ILE A 355 -18.07 -18.31 -12.54
N THR A 356 -18.76 -19.13 -13.33
CA THR A 356 -20.20 -18.95 -13.56
C THR A 356 -20.97 -19.17 -12.26
N THR A 357 -22.02 -18.39 -12.07
CA THR A 357 -22.95 -18.53 -10.94
C THR A 357 -23.45 -19.97 -10.82
N ALA A 358 -23.81 -20.61 -11.93
CA ALA A 358 -24.26 -22.01 -11.92
C ALA A 358 -23.22 -22.94 -11.28
N LYS A 359 -21.94 -22.83 -11.70
CA LYS A 359 -20.88 -23.70 -11.19
C LYS A 359 -20.56 -23.41 -9.71
N LEU A 360 -20.59 -22.15 -9.30
CA LEU A 360 -20.42 -21.77 -7.89
C LEU A 360 -21.47 -22.44 -7.00
N ASN A 361 -22.75 -22.36 -7.40
CA ASN A 361 -23.84 -22.92 -6.61
C ASN A 361 -23.81 -24.46 -6.62
N GLU A 362 -23.53 -25.08 -7.76
CA GLU A 362 -23.39 -26.54 -7.89
C GLU A 362 -22.32 -27.11 -6.93
N VAL A 363 -21.20 -26.41 -6.79
CA VAL A 363 -20.05 -26.89 -6.01
C VAL A 363 -20.15 -26.50 -4.53
N LEU A 364 -20.49 -25.25 -4.22
CA LEU A 364 -20.38 -24.74 -2.85
C LEU A 364 -21.63 -24.93 -2.00
N LEU A 365 -22.84 -24.92 -2.58
CA LEU A 365 -24.05 -25.11 -1.77
C LEU A 365 -24.08 -26.47 -1.05
N PRO A 366 -23.74 -27.61 -1.68
CA PRO A 366 -23.69 -28.89 -0.97
C PRO A 366 -22.68 -28.91 0.18
N VAL A 367 -21.53 -28.25 0.01
CA VAL A 367 -20.51 -28.13 1.05
C VAL A 367 -21.02 -27.31 2.23
N ILE A 368 -21.74 -26.23 1.96
CA ILE A 368 -22.38 -25.37 2.97
C ILE A 368 -23.52 -26.09 3.68
N GLU A 369 -24.31 -26.90 2.98
CA GLU A 369 -25.38 -27.70 3.60
C GLU A 369 -24.83 -28.73 4.57
N ASN A 370 -23.70 -29.37 4.24
CA ASN A 370 -23.00 -30.31 5.11
C ASN A 370 -22.27 -29.63 6.27
N THR A 371 -21.88 -28.36 6.13
CA THR A 371 -21.22 -27.57 7.17
C THR A 371 -21.89 -26.20 7.27
N PRO A 372 -23.11 -26.13 7.84
CA PRO A 372 -23.89 -24.90 7.86
C PRO A 372 -23.27 -23.85 8.79
N PRO A 373 -23.55 -22.55 8.56
CA PRO A 373 -23.13 -21.52 9.50
C PRO A 373 -23.74 -21.79 10.89
N PRO A 374 -23.00 -21.54 11.99
CA PRO A 374 -23.50 -21.75 13.34
C PRO A 374 -24.82 -21.01 13.59
N ALA A 375 -25.80 -21.70 14.17
CA ALA A 375 -27.05 -21.07 14.56
C ALA A 375 -26.82 -20.05 15.68
N TRP A 376 -27.58 -18.95 15.65
CA TRP A 376 -27.51 -17.89 16.66
C TRP A 376 -28.90 -17.58 17.19
N LYS A 377 -29.05 -17.56 18.53
CA LYS A 377 -30.35 -17.36 19.21
C LYS A 377 -31.47 -18.26 18.67
N GLY A 378 -31.16 -19.55 18.43
CA GLY A 378 -32.11 -20.55 17.95
C GLY A 378 -32.55 -20.39 16.48
N LYS A 379 -31.96 -19.44 15.73
CA LYS A 379 -32.26 -19.23 14.32
C LYS A 379 -31.13 -19.76 13.44
N TYR A 380 -31.52 -20.49 12.40
CA TYR A 380 -30.61 -21.07 11.42
C TYR A 380 -30.34 -20.10 10.26
N ILE A 381 -29.07 -20.01 9.88
CA ILE A 381 -28.63 -19.21 8.73
C ILE A 381 -28.61 -20.13 7.52
N LYS A 382 -29.33 -19.75 6.45
CA LYS A 382 -29.38 -20.48 5.18
C LYS A 382 -28.82 -19.61 4.07
N ILE A 383 -27.69 -20.02 3.52
CA ILE A 383 -27.14 -19.45 2.29
C ILE A 383 -27.89 -20.11 1.12
N LYS A 384 -28.51 -19.30 0.26
CA LYS A 384 -29.40 -19.78 -0.81
C LYS A 384 -28.78 -19.66 -2.20
N TYR A 385 -27.85 -18.73 -2.35
CA TYR A 385 -27.36 -18.32 -3.64
C TYR A 385 -25.99 -17.67 -3.52
N ILE A 386 -25.10 -18.00 -4.45
CA ILE A 386 -23.73 -17.53 -4.51
C ILE A 386 -23.47 -16.99 -5.91
N THR A 387 -22.84 -15.84 -6.01
CA THR A 387 -22.40 -15.30 -7.30
C THR A 387 -21.04 -14.64 -7.16
N GLN A 388 -20.24 -14.69 -8.21
CA GLN A 388 -19.10 -13.80 -8.34
C GLN A 388 -19.61 -12.43 -8.79
N LEU A 389 -19.19 -11.37 -8.10
CA LEU A 389 -19.53 -10.01 -8.48
C LEU A 389 -18.73 -9.61 -9.74
N PRO A 390 -19.37 -8.93 -10.72
CA PRO A 390 -18.67 -8.43 -11.89
C PRO A 390 -17.61 -7.38 -11.52
N ALA A 391 -16.64 -7.23 -12.41
CA ALA A 391 -15.58 -6.21 -12.46
C ALA A 391 -15.25 -5.50 -11.12
N GLY A 392 -14.18 -5.97 -10.48
CA GLY A 392 -13.53 -5.29 -9.36
C GLY A 392 -12.04 -5.58 -9.43
N SER A 393 -11.22 -4.86 -8.65
CA SER A 393 -9.78 -5.08 -8.65
C SER A 393 -9.41 -6.52 -8.26
N ILE A 394 -10.23 -7.23 -7.47
CA ILE A 394 -10.00 -8.63 -7.06
C ILE A 394 -11.25 -9.51 -7.19
N PRO A 395 -11.09 -10.85 -7.31
CA PRO A 395 -12.19 -11.80 -7.24
C PRO A 395 -13.03 -11.58 -5.99
N SER A 396 -14.31 -11.30 -6.22
CA SER A 396 -15.25 -10.93 -5.16
C SER A 396 -16.49 -11.82 -5.26
N PHE A 397 -16.85 -12.48 -4.18
CA PHE A 397 -17.97 -13.42 -4.13
C PHE A 397 -19.02 -12.92 -3.15
N ALA A 398 -20.27 -12.91 -3.58
CA ALA A 398 -21.42 -12.57 -2.75
C ALA A 398 -22.22 -13.83 -2.43
N PHE A 399 -22.37 -14.10 -1.13
CA PHE A 399 -23.19 -15.17 -0.57
C PHE A 399 -24.46 -14.54 -0.01
N PHE A 400 -25.61 -14.92 -0.58
CA PHE A 400 -26.90 -14.39 -0.18
C PHE A 400 -27.57 -15.33 0.83
N CYS A 401 -27.88 -14.81 2.01
CA CYS A 401 -28.50 -15.56 3.08
C CYS A 401 -29.63 -14.77 3.76
N ASN A 402 -30.39 -15.46 4.61
CA ASN A 402 -31.49 -14.85 5.37
C ASN A 402 -31.04 -13.95 6.52
N LEU A 403 -29.83 -14.15 7.06
CA LEU A 403 -29.35 -13.49 8.28
C LEU A 403 -27.84 -13.17 8.17
N PRO A 404 -27.45 -12.26 7.26
CA PRO A 404 -26.05 -11.96 6.96
C PRO A 404 -25.26 -11.46 8.17
N GLN A 405 -25.91 -10.66 9.03
CA GLN A 405 -25.33 -10.06 10.22
C GLN A 405 -24.87 -11.07 11.28
N TRP A 406 -25.24 -12.35 11.15
CA TRP A 406 -24.85 -13.40 12.09
C TRP A 406 -23.75 -14.32 11.56
N ILE A 407 -23.29 -14.12 10.33
CA ILE A 407 -22.12 -14.84 9.80
C ILE A 407 -20.84 -14.19 10.33
N LYS A 408 -20.13 -14.92 11.18
CA LYS A 408 -18.84 -14.50 11.77
C LYS A 408 -17.66 -14.81 10.83
N ASP A 409 -16.55 -14.13 11.05
CA ASP A 409 -15.34 -14.26 10.22
C ASP A 409 -14.75 -15.66 10.12
N PRO A 410 -14.77 -16.53 11.16
CA PRO A 410 -14.31 -17.92 11.01
C PRO A 410 -15.06 -18.67 9.89
N TYR A 411 -16.36 -18.42 9.74
CA TYR A 411 -17.14 -19.05 8.67
C TYR A 411 -16.83 -18.42 7.31
N LYS A 412 -16.56 -17.12 7.24
CA LYS A 412 -16.07 -16.49 6.00
C LYS A 412 -14.73 -17.09 5.55
N ARG A 413 -13.80 -17.33 6.48
CA ARG A 413 -12.51 -18.01 6.18
C ARG A 413 -12.72 -19.44 5.69
N PHE A 414 -13.67 -20.17 6.28
CA PHE A 414 -14.07 -21.48 5.78
C PHE A 414 -14.55 -21.41 4.32
N LEU A 415 -15.43 -20.46 3.99
CA LEU A 415 -15.90 -20.25 2.61
C LEU A 415 -14.76 -19.90 1.66
N GLU A 416 -13.82 -19.05 2.09
CA GLU A 416 -12.63 -18.69 1.30
C GLU A 416 -11.78 -19.91 0.99
N ASN A 417 -11.48 -20.73 2.00
CA ASN A 417 -10.71 -21.95 1.83
C ASN A 417 -11.39 -22.92 0.86
N LYS A 418 -12.72 -23.07 0.95
CA LYS A 418 -13.48 -23.90 0.01
C LYS A 418 -13.48 -23.37 -1.41
N ILE A 419 -13.44 -22.05 -1.62
CA ILE A 419 -13.22 -21.49 -2.95
C ILE A 419 -11.81 -21.85 -3.45
N ARG A 420 -10.78 -21.64 -2.64
CA ARG A 420 -9.37 -21.91 -3.01
C ARG A 420 -9.09 -23.40 -3.28
N GLU A 421 -9.77 -24.31 -2.59
CA GLU A 421 -9.69 -25.76 -2.83
C GLU A 421 -10.24 -26.16 -4.21
N ASN A 422 -11.24 -25.44 -4.73
CA ASN A 422 -11.93 -25.78 -5.98
C ASN A 422 -11.43 -24.99 -7.19
N TRP A 423 -10.88 -23.80 -6.97
CA TRP A 423 -10.38 -22.94 -8.04
C TRP A 423 -9.08 -22.28 -7.60
N ASP A 424 -8.09 -22.33 -8.50
CA ASP A 424 -6.81 -21.69 -8.25
C ASP A 424 -6.93 -20.16 -8.25
N PHE A 425 -6.78 -19.58 -7.07
CA PHE A 425 -6.67 -18.14 -6.83
C PHE A 425 -5.34 -17.80 -6.14
N SER A 426 -4.32 -18.65 -6.32
CA SER A 426 -3.04 -18.46 -5.66
C SER A 426 -2.41 -17.14 -6.05
N GLY A 427 -1.80 -16.49 -5.05
CA GLY A 427 -1.25 -15.14 -5.16
C GLY A 427 -2.29 -14.03 -5.19
N THR A 428 -3.60 -14.33 -5.16
CA THR A 428 -4.66 -13.32 -5.22
C THR A 428 -5.52 -13.30 -3.95
N PRO A 429 -5.73 -12.13 -3.32
CA PRO A 429 -6.70 -12.01 -2.24
C PRO A 429 -8.13 -12.11 -2.78
N ILE A 430 -9.02 -12.77 -2.04
CA ILE A 430 -10.42 -12.95 -2.40
C ILE A 430 -11.29 -12.13 -1.44
N ASN A 431 -12.32 -11.47 -1.97
CA ASN A 431 -13.34 -10.83 -1.15
C ASN A 431 -14.56 -11.74 -0.98
N ILE A 432 -15.04 -11.84 0.26
CA ILE A 432 -16.30 -12.53 0.59
C ILE A 432 -17.28 -11.51 1.18
N PHE A 433 -18.38 -11.30 0.47
CA PHE A 433 -19.51 -10.51 0.91
C PHE A 433 -20.64 -11.43 1.34
N ILE A 434 -21.19 -11.17 2.52
CA ILE A 434 -22.43 -11.81 2.98
C ILE A 434 -23.53 -10.77 2.86
N ARG A 435 -24.58 -11.06 2.11
CA ARG A 435 -25.68 -10.11 1.84
C ARG A 435 -27.03 -10.72 2.17
N GLU A 436 -27.97 -9.86 2.54
CA GLU A 436 -29.38 -10.22 2.59
C GLU A 436 -29.90 -10.33 1.15
N LYS A 437 -30.82 -11.27 0.92
CA LYS A 437 -31.43 -11.48 -0.39
C LYS A 437 -32.40 -10.36 -0.73
#